data_AF-A0A2N0NDM7-F1
#
_entry.id   AF-A0A2N0NDM7-F1
#
_cell.length_a   1.000
_cell.length_b   1.000
_cell.length_c   1.000
_cell.angle_alpha   90.00
_cell.angle_beta   90.00
_cell.angle_gamma   90.00
#
_symmetry.space_group_name_H-M   'P 1'
#
loop_
_entity.id
_entity.type
_entity.pdbx_description
1 polymer ?
#
loop_
_entity_poly.entity_id
_entity_poly.type
_entity_poly.pdbx_seq_one_letter_code
_entity_poly.pdbx_strand_id
1 'polypeptide(L)'
;FNIYMDNYFSSIKLFKYLCKKKIETCKTVRKNSANFSHIFKIDRKLDWDTLSGVVVDNVLAILWIDNSLVTMLSTIHQIDNGNKNRIERI
;
A
#
# COMPACT_ATOMS: atom_id res chain seq x y z
N PHE A 1 -0.68 -18.39 -4.29
CA PHE A 1 0.58 -18.13 -5.02
C PHE A 1 0.79 -16.63 -4.94
N ASN A 2 1.90 -16.22 -4.36
CA ASN A 2 2.06 -14.87 -3.83
C ASN A 2 3.25 -14.23 -4.53
N ILE A 3 3.05 -13.05 -5.11
CA ILE A 3 4.13 -12.34 -5.81
C ILE A 3 4.50 -11.08 -5.04
N TYR A 4 5.77 -10.98 -4.68
CA TYR A 4 6.36 -9.78 -4.09
C TYR A 4 7.14 -9.05 -5.17
N MET A 5 6.81 -7.78 -5.39
CA MET A 5 7.40 -6.95 -6.42
C MET A 5 8.01 -5.71 -5.82
N ASP A 6 9.20 -5.36 -6.27
CA ASP A 6 9.73 -4.03 -6.01
C ASP A 6 9.07 -2.99 -6.92
N ASN A 7 9.20 -1.73 -6.55
CA ASN A 7 8.62 -0.56 -7.20
C ASN A 7 9.05 -0.37 -8.66
N TYR A 8 10.07 -1.09 -9.14
CA TYR A 8 10.39 -1.16 -10.57
C TYR A 8 9.19 -1.68 -11.39
N PHE A 9 8.46 -2.68 -10.89
CA PHE A 9 7.31 -3.26 -11.54
C PHE A 9 6.03 -2.51 -11.17
N SER A 10 5.91 -1.27 -11.63
CA SER A 10 4.77 -0.38 -11.32
C SER A 10 3.67 -0.36 -12.38
N SER A 11 3.78 -1.18 -13.44
CA SER A 11 2.84 -1.18 -14.57
C SER A 11 1.41 -1.48 -14.14
N ILE A 12 0.51 -0.52 -14.39
CA ILE A 12 -0.93 -0.66 -14.11
C ILE A 12 -1.53 -1.87 -14.86
N LYS A 13 -1.05 -2.15 -16.08
CA LYS A 13 -1.50 -3.28 -16.89
C LYS A 13 -1.14 -4.61 -16.21
N LEU A 14 0.07 -4.70 -15.65
CA LEU A 14 0.52 -5.87 -14.88
C LEU A 14 -0.36 -6.07 -13.65
N PHE A 15 -0.64 -5.02 -12.88
CA PHE A 15 -1.49 -5.12 -11.70
C PHE A 15 -2.92 -5.56 -12.03
N LYS A 16 -3.55 -4.95 -13.05
CA LYS A 16 -4.88 -5.36 -13.50
C LYS A 16 -4.92 -6.81 -13.97
N TYR A 17 -3.86 -7.27 -14.65
CA TYR A 17 -3.74 -8.66 -15.09
C TYR A 17 -3.67 -9.63 -13.91
N LEU A 18 -2.82 -9.34 -12.92
CA LEU A 18 -2.64 -10.18 -11.74
C LEU A 18 -3.92 -10.23 -10.88
N CYS A 19 -4.59 -9.09 -10.68
CA CYS A 19 -5.88 -9.05 -10.00
C CYS A 19 -6.93 -9.92 -10.72
N LYS A 20 -7.03 -9.84 -12.05
CA LYS A 20 -7.96 -10.69 -12.84
C LYS A 20 -7.65 -12.18 -12.70
N LYS A 21 -6.38 -12.53 -12.51
CA LYS A 21 -5.94 -13.92 -12.31
C LYS A 21 -6.06 -14.39 -10.85
N LYS A 22 -6.62 -13.56 -9.95
CA LYS A 22 -6.70 -13.84 -8.50
C LYS A 22 -5.33 -14.18 -7.90
N ILE A 23 -4.27 -13.57 -8.42
CA ILE A 23 -2.93 -13.71 -7.88
C ILE A 23 -2.75 -12.63 -6.82
N GLU A 24 -2.41 -13.05 -5.60
CA GLU A 24 -2.14 -12.12 -4.51
C GLU A 24 -0.77 -11.48 -4.69
N THR A 25 -0.70 -10.17 -4.47
CA THR A 25 0.51 -9.39 -4.74
C THR A 25 0.83 -8.45 -3.58
N CYS A 26 2.12 -8.17 -3.41
CA CYS A 26 2.60 -7.10 -2.55
C CYS A 26 3.63 -6.28 -3.31
N LYS A 27 3.56 -4.96 -3.22
CA LYS A 27 4.56 -4.08 -3.80
C LYS A 27 4.76 -2.78 -3.06
N THR A 28 5.94 -2.22 -3.22
CA THR A 28 6.22 -0.81 -2.91
C THR A 28 5.73 0.10 -4.04
N VAL A 29 5.27 1.31 -3.71
CA VAL A 29 4.74 2.27 -4.67
C VAL A 29 5.38 3.64 -4.46
N ARG A 30 5.62 4.39 -5.53
CA ARG A 30 6.02 5.81 -5.43
C ARG A 30 4.78 6.71 -5.33
N LYS A 31 4.86 7.75 -4.49
CA LYS A 31 3.84 8.81 -4.35
C LYS A 31 3.34 9.38 -5.69
N ASN A 32 4.25 9.53 -6.66
CA ASN A 32 3.94 10.15 -7.96
C ASN A 32 3.32 9.18 -8.98
N SER A 33 2.98 7.94 -8.59
CA SER A 33 2.28 7.04 -9.52
C SER A 33 0.84 7.55 -9.72
N ALA A 34 0.39 7.61 -10.98
CA ALA A 34 -0.88 8.23 -11.37
C ALA A 34 -2.15 7.68 -10.68
N ASN A 35 -2.06 6.53 -10.00
CA ASN A 35 -3.18 5.88 -9.30
C ASN A 35 -2.96 5.76 -7.78
N PHE A 36 -1.93 6.39 -7.22
CA PHE A 36 -1.81 6.41 -5.76
C PHE A 36 -2.87 7.35 -5.21
N SER A 37 -3.87 6.77 -4.55
CA SER A 37 -5.03 7.48 -4.05
C SER A 37 -4.63 8.73 -3.26
N HIS A 38 -5.40 9.81 -3.44
CA HIS A 38 -5.34 11.03 -2.63
C HIS A 38 -5.38 10.75 -1.12
N ILE A 39 -5.81 9.56 -0.70
CA ILE A 39 -5.83 9.07 0.68
C ILE A 39 -4.47 9.19 1.38
N PHE A 40 -3.35 9.19 0.64
CA PHE A 40 -2.00 9.35 1.19
C PHE A 40 -1.28 10.64 0.75
N LYS A 41 -2.01 11.63 0.23
CA LYS A 41 -1.49 13.01 0.10
C LYS A 41 -1.43 13.63 1.50
N ILE A 42 -0.44 13.19 2.27
CA ILE A 42 -0.11 13.79 3.56
C ILE A 42 0.78 14.99 3.25
N ASP A 43 0.19 16.18 3.39
CA ASP A 43 0.83 17.50 3.20
C ASP A 43 1.59 17.98 4.45
N ARG A 44 1.64 17.14 5.48
CA ARG A 44 2.22 17.45 6.79
C ARG A 44 3.51 16.69 6.99
N LYS A 45 4.46 17.27 7.71
CA LYS A 45 5.67 16.57 8.14
C LYS A 45 5.22 15.47 9.12
N LEU A 46 5.54 14.22 8.81
CA LEU A 46 5.28 13.08 9.67
C LEU A 46 6.52 12.76 10.48
N ASP A 47 6.31 12.27 11.70
CA ASP A 47 7.37 11.86 12.59
C ASP A 47 7.92 10.49 12.20
N TRP A 48 9.17 10.23 12.58
CA TRP A 48 9.81 8.93 12.39
C TRP A 48 9.00 7.83 13.09
N ASP A 49 8.90 6.65 12.47
CA ASP A 49 8.08 5.50 12.88
C ASP A 49 6.55 5.71 12.77
N THR A 50 6.09 6.79 12.12
CA THR A 50 4.66 6.92 11.78
C THR A 50 4.26 5.78 10.84
N LEU A 51 3.23 5.01 11.21
CA LEU A 51 2.62 3.98 10.37
C LEU A 51 1.13 4.28 10.20
N SER A 52 0.64 4.27 8.96
CA SER A 52 -0.77 4.39 8.65
C SER A 52 -1.14 3.38 7.57
N GLY A 53 -2.30 2.76 7.67
CA GLY A 53 -2.75 1.82 6.65
C GLY A 53 -4.26 1.75 6.57
N VAL A 54 -4.76 1.47 5.38
CA VAL A 54 -6.20 1.38 5.11
C VAL A 54 -6.46 0.30 4.07
N VAL A 55 -7.54 -0.46 4.26
CA VAL A 55 -8.04 -1.40 3.24
C VAL A 55 -9.07 -0.69 2.36
N VAL A 56 -8.82 -0.66 1.06
CA VAL A 56 -9.75 -0.13 0.04
C VAL A 56 -9.90 -1.20 -1.04
N ASP A 57 -11.14 -1.58 -1.35
CA ASP A 57 -11.45 -2.60 -2.37
C ASP A 57 -10.66 -3.91 -2.20
N ASN A 58 -10.52 -4.36 -0.94
CA ASN A 58 -9.76 -5.56 -0.57
C ASN A 58 -8.24 -5.46 -0.87
N VAL A 59 -7.72 -4.25 -1.04
CA VAL A 59 -6.30 -3.94 -1.15
C VAL A 59 -5.89 -3.16 0.09
N LEU A 60 -4.96 -3.70 0.86
CA LEU A 60 -4.31 -3.00 1.96
C LEU A 60 -3.28 -2.03 1.40
N ALA A 61 -3.48 -0.74 1.66
CA ALA A 61 -2.50 0.29 1.39
C ALA A 61 -1.86 0.73 2.71
N ILE A 62 -0.53 0.75 2.75
CA ILE A 62 0.27 1.11 3.92
C ILE A 62 1.18 2.28 3.56
N LEU A 63 1.37 3.16 4.54
CA LEU A 63 2.31 4.24 4.59
C LEU A 63 3.14 4.09 5.87
N TRP A 64 4.46 4.18 5.74
CA TRP A 64 5.38 4.12 6.87
C TRP A 64 6.51 5.14 6.68
N ILE A 65 6.88 5.83 7.75
CA ILE A 65 8.00 6.76 7.79
C ILE A 65 9.17 6.08 8.52
N ASP A 66 10.16 5.68 7.74
CA ASP A 66 11.48 5.35 8.27
C ASP A 66 12.42 6.54 8.03
N ASN A 67 13.55 6.36 7.33
CA ASN A 67 14.40 7.46 6.86
C ASN A 67 13.71 8.31 5.77
N SER A 68 12.77 7.70 5.05
CA SER A 68 11.97 8.34 4.03
C SER A 68 10.59 7.69 3.98
N LEU A 69 9.67 8.34 3.27
CA LEU A 69 8.33 7.81 3.10
C LEU A 69 8.33 6.53 2.26
N VAL A 70 7.87 5.44 2.86
CA VAL A 70 7.59 4.18 2.20
C VAL A 70 6.09 4.04 2.05
N THR A 71 5.63 3.69 0.85
CA THR A 71 4.25 3.26 0.64
C THR A 71 4.20 1.89 -0.01
N MET A 72 3.22 1.09 0.41
CA MET A 72 3.07 -0.30 0.01
C MET A 72 1.61 -0.59 -0.32
N LEU A 73 1.37 -1.45 -1.31
CA LEU A 73 0.06 -2.02 -1.61
C LEU A 73 0.16 -3.52 -1.49
N SER A 74 -0.79 -4.15 -0.81
CA SER A 74 -0.85 -5.58 -0.67
C SER A 74 -2.28 -6.11 -0.76
N THR A 75 -2.45 -7.25 -1.42
CA THR A 75 -3.66 -8.06 -1.36
C THR A 75 -3.47 -9.34 -0.56
N ILE A 76 -2.26 -9.59 -0.07
CA ILE A 76 -1.90 -10.77 0.74
C ILE A 76 -2.18 -10.49 2.24
N HIS A 77 -1.90 -9.26 2.67
CA HIS A 77 -1.95 -8.88 4.08
C HIS A 77 -3.28 -8.20 4.42
N GLN A 78 -3.77 -8.47 5.62
CA GLN A 78 -4.93 -7.81 6.21
C GLN A 78 -4.56 -7.12 7.52
N ILE A 79 -5.41 -6.19 7.94
CA ILE A 79 -5.26 -5.50 9.23
C ILE A 79 -5.90 -6.37 10.31
N ASP A 80 -5.10 -6.83 11.27
CA ASP A 80 -5.59 -7.55 12.45
C ASP A 80 -5.95 -6.55 13.57
N ASN A 81 -7.10 -5.88 13.44
CA ASN A 81 -7.52 -4.83 14.38
C ASN A 81 -9.02 -4.88 14.71
N GLY A 82 -9.59 -6.08 14.84
CA GLY A 82 -10.97 -6.28 15.32
C GLY A 82 -12.04 -5.55 14.50
N ASN A 83 -12.19 -5.92 13.22
CA ASN A 83 -13.10 -5.33 12.22
C ASN A 83 -12.81 -3.88 11.77
N LYS A 84 -11.65 -3.31 12.15
CA LYS A 84 -11.24 -2.00 11.63
C LYS A 84 -10.42 -2.14 10.35
N ASN A 85 -10.84 -1.44 9.30
CA ASN A 85 -10.12 -1.38 8.02
C ASN A 85 -8.96 -0.37 8.02
N ARG A 86 -8.49 0.07 9.20
CA ARG A 86 -7.45 1.11 9.33
C ARG A 86 -6.51 0.80 10.50
N ILE A 87 -5.23 1.09 10.31
CA ILE A 87 -4.19 1.14 11.35
C ILE A 87 -3.56 2.51 11.38
N GLU A 88 -3.27 2.99 12.57
CA GLU A 88 -2.49 4.20 12.81
C GLU A 88 -1.60 3.98 14.03
N ARG A 89 -0.32 4.28 13.86
CA ARG A 89 0.67 4.38 14.92
C ARG A 89 1.36 5.72 14.69
N ILE A 90 1.16 6.62 15.65
CA ILE A 90 1.73 7.97 15.70
C ILE A 90 2.79 7.95 16.79
#